data_AF-A0AB94IS11-F1
#
_entry.id   AF-A0AB94IS11-F1
#
_cell.length_a   1.000
_cell.length_b   1.000
_cell.length_c   1.000
_cell.angle_alpha   90.00
_cell.angle_beta   90.00
_cell.angle_gamma   90.00
#
_symmetry.space_group_name_H-M   'P 1'
#
loop_
_entity.id
_entity.type
_entity.pdbx_description
1 polymer ?
#
loop_
_entity_poly.entity_id
_entity_poly.type
_entity_poly.pdbx_seq_one_letter_code
_entity_poly.pdbx_strand_id
1 'polypeptide(L)' 'MDKKEIEYKIRELKYEYVRLQNDLEKLENVKGNLSPLEKQLAAIETELHSLNEALRKKEL' A
#
# COMPACT_ATOMS: atom_id res chain seq x y z
N MET A 1 16.71 -2.15 8.00
CA MET A 1 15.46 -1.88 8.71
C MET A 1 15.35 -2.78 9.93
N ASP A 2 15.20 -2.17 11.09
CA ASP A 2 14.78 -2.85 12.31
C ASP A 2 13.27 -3.19 12.25
N LYS A 3 12.76 -3.90 13.26
CA LYS A 3 11.35 -4.28 13.32
C LYS A 3 10.42 -3.05 13.33
N LYS A 4 10.77 -2.01 14.10
CA LYS A 4 9.94 -0.80 14.27
C LYS A 4 9.82 -0.01 12.97
N GLU A 5 10.90 0.09 12.20
CA GLU A 5 10.94 0.72 10.88
C GLU A 5 10.03 -0.02 9.90
N ILE A 6 10.01 -1.36 9.93
CA ILE A 6 9.13 -2.16 9.08
C ILE A 6 7.66 -1.94 9.47
N GLU A 7 7.34 -2.02 10.76
CA GLU A 7 5.98 -1.77 11.26
C GLU A 7 5.50 -0.35 10.93
N TYR A 8 6.38 0.65 11.08
CA TYR A 8 6.11 2.03 10.70
C TYR A 8 5.80 2.16 9.21
N LYS A 9 6.65 1.57 8.35
CA LYS A 9 6.46 1.62 6.90
C LYS A 9 5.19 0.90 6.44
N ILE A 10 4.87 -0.25 7.05
CA ILE A 10 3.59 -0.95 6.82
C ILE A 10 2.40 -0.05 7.18
N ARG A 11 2.49 0.69 8.29
CA ARG A 11 1.43 1.61 8.70
C ARG A 11 1.26 2.76 7.70
N GLU A 12 2.35 3.35 7.24
CA GLU A 12 2.30 4.41 6.21
C GLU A 12 1.68 3.91 4.91
N LEU A 13 2.16 2.77 4.40
CA LEU A 13 1.62 2.17 3.17
C LEU A 13 0.13 1.82 3.28
N LYS A 14 -0.35 1.41 4.46
CA LYS A 14 -1.79 1.19 4.71
C LYS A 14 -2.59 2.50 4.66
N TYR A 15 -2.07 3.60 5.20
CA TYR A 15 -2.72 4.90 5.07
C TYR A 15 -2.76 5.35 3.61
N GLU A 16 -1.66 5.16 2.89
CA GLU A 16 -1.56 5.51 1.48
C GLU A 16 -2.52 4.69 0.63
N TYR A 17 -2.63 3.38 0.90
CA TYR A 17 -3.60 2.47 0.27
C TYR A 17 -5.04 2.97 0.42
N VAL A 18 -5.46 3.29 1.65
CA VAL A 18 -6.82 3.79 1.92
C VAL A 18 -7.07 5.10 1.20
N ARG A 19 -6.09 6.02 1.18
CA ARG A 19 -6.22 7.28 0.45
C ARG A 19 -6.37 7.02 -1.06
N LEU A 20 -5.56 6.14 -1.63
CA LEU A 20 -5.60 5.80 -3.05
C LEU A 20 -6.92 5.16 -3.45
N GLN A 21 -7.50 4.30 -2.60
CA GLN A 21 -8.85 3.76 -2.82
C GLN A 21 -9.90 4.87 -2.88
N ASN A 22 -9.88 5.81 -1.92
CA ASN A 22 -10.80 6.94 -1.94
C ASN A 22 -10.66 7.79 -3.22
N ASP A 23 -9.43 7.97 -3.71
CA ASP A 23 -9.17 8.72 -4.95
C ASP A 23 -9.62 7.93 -6.20
N LEU A 24 -9.50 6.60 -6.17
CA LEU A 24 -9.98 5.70 -7.22
C LEU A 24 -11.52 5.72 -7.31
N GLU A 25 -12.23 5.67 -6.18
CA GLU A 25 -13.68 5.82 -6.12
C GLU A 25 -14.13 7.16 -6.71
N LYS A 26 -13.45 8.27 -6.36
CA LYS A 26 -13.75 9.58 -6.95
C LYS A 26 -13.48 9.62 -8.44
N LEU A 27 -12.39 9.00 -8.89
CA LEU A 27 -12.00 9.01 -10.30
C LEU A 27 -12.96 8.16 -11.15
N GLU A 28 -13.46 7.06 -10.61
CA GLU A 28 -14.49 6.22 -11.22
C GLU A 28 -15.78 7.01 -11.42
N ASN A 29 -16.20 7.78 -10.41
CA ASN A 29 -17.39 8.63 -10.49
C ASN A 29 -17.30 9.69 -11.61
N VAL A 30 -16.11 10.19 -11.92
CA VAL A 30 -15.89 11.15 -13.02
C VAL A 30 -15.54 10.48 -14.36
N LYS A 31 -15.63 9.15 -14.45
CA LYS A 31 -15.22 8.33 -15.62
C LYS A 31 -13.79 8.62 -16.09
N GLY A 32 -12.91 8.93 -15.14
CA GLY A 32 -11.50 9.18 -15.41
C GLY A 32 -10.72 7.89 -15.66
N ASN A 33 -9.45 8.02 -16.04
CA ASN A 33 -8.58 6.87 -16.30
C ASN A 33 -8.08 6.25 -14.98
N LEU A 34 -8.59 5.07 -14.62
CA LEU A 34 -8.23 4.36 -13.38
C LEU A 34 -6.85 3.70 -13.42
N SER A 35 -6.32 3.40 -14.60
CA SER A 35 -5.09 2.58 -14.75
C SER A 35 -3.86 3.10 -13.99
N PRO A 36 -3.60 4.41 -13.85
CA PRO A 36 -2.49 4.90 -13.04
C PRO A 36 -2.66 4.61 -11.54
N LEU A 37 -3.87 4.77 -11.01
CA LEU A 37 -4.18 4.53 -9.59
C LEU A 37 -4.15 3.02 -9.28
N GLU A 38 -4.68 2.19 -10.16
CA GLU A 38 -4.62 0.73 -10.02
C GLU A 38 -3.17 0.22 -9.99
N LYS A 39 -2.29 0.77 -10.84
CA LYS A 39 -0.85 0.43 -10.81
C LYS A 39 -0.18 0.83 -9.50
N GLN A 40 -0.52 2.00 -8.95
CA GLN A 40 0.01 2.43 -7.65
C GLN A 40 -0.51 1.53 -6.52
N LEU A 41 -1.79 1.17 -6.55
CA LEU A 41 -2.39 0.28 -5.57
C LEU A 41 -1.73 -1.11 -5.57
N ALA A 42 -1.51 -1.69 -6.76
CA ALA A 42 -0.78 -2.95 -6.91
C ALA A 42 0.69 -2.89 -6.42
N ALA A 43 1.35 -1.74 -6.62
CA ALA A 43 2.70 -1.52 -6.10
C ALA A 43 2.72 -1.49 -4.56
N ILE A 44 1.76 -0.79 -3.94
CA ILE A 44 1.60 -0.74 -2.48
C ILE A 44 1.34 -2.14 -1.92
N GLU A 45 0.48 -2.93 -2.57
CA GLU A 45 0.20 -4.31 -2.15
C GLU A 45 1.46 -5.20 -2.21
N THR A 46 2.25 -5.07 -3.27
CA THR A 46 3.51 -5.80 -3.43
C THR A 46 4.52 -5.42 -2.34
N GLU A 47 4.63 -4.13 -2.02
CA GLU A 47 5.53 -3.65 -0.98
C GLU A 47 5.07 -4.08 0.42
N LEU A 48 3.77 -3.99 0.71
CA LEU A 48 3.17 -4.49 1.94
C LEU A 48 3.42 -5.98 2.12
N HIS A 49 3.27 -6.78 1.06
CA HIS A 49 3.56 -8.21 1.11
C HIS A 49 5.01 -8.46 1.51
N SER A 50 5.94 -7.80 0.82
CA SER A 50 7.38 -7.92 1.05
C SER A 50 7.78 -7.50 2.48
N LEU A 51 7.22 -6.41 2.98
CA LEU A 51 7.47 -5.93 4.35
C LEU A 51 6.89 -6.88 5.41
N ASN A 52 5.69 -7.42 5.21
CA ASN A 52 5.12 -8.41 6.12
C ASN A 52 5.94 -9.71 6.13
N GLU A 53 6.47 -10.16 5.00
CA GLU A 53 7.41 -11.28 4.97
C GLU A 53 8.70 -10.98 5.75
N ALA A 54 9.26 -9.79 5.56
CA ALA A 54 10.45 -9.35 6.29
C ALA A 54 10.19 -9.24 7.81
N LEU A 55 9.00 -8.78 8.21
CA LEU A 55 8.58 -8.70 9.60
C LEU A 55 8.48 -10.10 10.21
N ARG A 56 7.78 -11.03 9.54
CA ARG A 56 7.64 -12.43 10.00
C ARG A 56 8.99 -13.10 10.19
N LYS A 57 9.94 -12.90 9.26
CA LYS A 57 11.30 -13.45 9.36
C LYS A 57 12.10 -12.91 10.56
N LYS A 58 11.73 -11.75 11.08
CA LYS A 58 12.37 -11.13 12.26
C LYS A 58 11.70 -11.49 13.59
N GLU A 59 10.51 -12.09 13.55
CA GLU A 59 9.79 -12.59 14.73
C GLU A 59 10.09 -14.07 15.03
N LEU A 60 10.79 -14.75 14.12
CA LEU A 60 11.36 -16.09 14.25
C LEU A 60 12.78 -16.03 14.81
#